data_AF-A0A1E2RXA9-F1
#
_entry.id   AF-A0A1E2RXA9-F1
#
_cell.length_a   1.000
_cell.length_b   1.000
_cell.length_c   1.000
_cell.angle_alpha   90.00
_cell.angle_beta   90.00
_cell.angle_gamma   90.00
#
_symmetry.space_group_name_H-M   'P 1'
#
loop_
_entity.id
_entity.type
_entity.pdbx_description
1 polymer ?
#
loop_
_entity_poly.entity_id
_entity_poly.type
_entity_poly.pdbx_seq_one_letter_code
_entity_poly.pdbx_strand_id
1 'polypeptide(L)'
;MKNRKIWFLSMALLGSALGAAFQGASAGELKRVESAALERYAMHSGVDGGMWTHYVPKDVNGEFDSYDPIGLIAGSLIKADCSISWQDDAGRVYCFASNSSLVHFQEWPRTNVEKARKAWITLSENRRPQS
;
A
#
# COMPACT_ATOMS: atom_id res chain seq x y z
N MET A 1 19.29 -52.99 29.58
CA MET A 1 19.67 -52.55 30.94
C MET A 1 19.69 -51.03 30.98
N LYS A 2 18.95 -50.40 31.93
CA LYS A 2 19.19 -49.10 32.62
C LYS A 2 19.57 -47.87 31.76
N ASN A 3 18.90 -46.71 31.72
CA ASN A 3 18.16 -45.91 32.70
C ASN A 3 17.38 -44.81 31.93
N ARG A 4 16.06 -44.61 32.03
CA ARG A 4 15.28 -43.90 33.08
C ARG A 4 15.88 -42.56 33.53
N LYS A 5 15.21 -41.45 33.18
CA LYS A 5 14.79 -40.38 34.11
C LYS A 5 13.83 -39.41 33.41
N ILE A 6 12.56 -39.79 33.50
CA ILE A 6 11.38 -38.96 33.32
C ILE A 6 11.35 -37.96 34.48
N TRP A 7 11.37 -36.66 34.18
CA TRP A 7 11.02 -35.61 35.13
C TRP A 7 9.58 -35.18 34.85
N PHE A 8 8.65 -35.80 35.57
CA PHE A 8 7.32 -35.26 35.81
C PHE A 8 7.26 -34.72 37.25
N LEU A 9 6.39 -33.72 37.43
CA LEU A 9 5.88 -33.14 38.68
C LEU A 9 6.62 -31.94 39.29
N SER A 10 6.09 -30.75 39.00
CA SER A 10 5.25 -29.98 39.95
C SER A 10 4.39 -29.05 39.08
N MET A 11 3.07 -29.17 38.96
CA MET A 11 2.01 -29.17 39.98
C MET A 11 2.06 -27.93 40.87
N ALA A 12 1.34 -26.88 40.48
CA ALA A 12 0.30 -26.23 41.31
C ALA A 12 -0.02 -24.82 40.78
N LEU A 13 -1.24 -24.69 40.27
CA LEU A 13 -2.23 -23.69 40.68
C LEU A 13 -1.70 -22.27 40.99
N LEU A 14 -1.81 -21.40 39.99
CA LEU A 14 -2.24 -20.01 40.20
C LEU A 14 -3.45 -19.76 39.30
N GLY A 15 -4.56 -20.38 39.68
CA GLY A 15 -5.87 -19.84 39.37
C GLY A 15 -6.09 -18.62 40.25
N SER A 16 -5.82 -17.44 39.71
CA SER A 16 -6.41 -16.20 40.20
C SER A 16 -7.47 -15.79 39.20
N ALA A 17 -8.70 -15.82 39.70
CA ALA A 17 -9.89 -15.23 39.14
C ALA A 17 -9.74 -13.71 38.93
N LEU A 18 -10.82 -13.10 38.45
CA LEU A 18 -11.03 -11.73 37.97
C LEU A 18 -10.75 -11.62 36.46
N GLY A 19 -11.74 -11.78 35.59
CA GLY A 19 -13.07 -11.17 35.69
C GLY A 19 -13.01 -9.76 35.14
N ALA A 20 -13.40 -9.65 33.87
CA ALA A 20 -13.86 -8.45 33.18
C ALA A 20 -13.10 -7.14 33.45
N ALA A 21 -12.13 -6.86 32.59
CA ALA A 21 -11.99 -5.51 32.05
C ALA A 21 -11.92 -5.59 30.53
N PHE A 22 -12.94 -6.19 29.89
CA PHE A 22 -13.41 -5.61 28.64
C PHE A 22 -14.06 -4.29 29.06
N GLN A 23 -13.21 -3.29 29.29
CA GLN A 23 -13.63 -1.91 29.30
C GLN A 23 -14.25 -1.75 27.91
N GLY A 24 -15.59 -1.77 27.87
CA GLY A 24 -16.29 -1.33 26.69
C GLY A 24 -15.68 0.01 26.36
N ALA A 25 -14.94 0.06 25.25
CA ALA A 25 -14.45 1.31 24.71
C ALA A 25 -15.68 2.20 24.69
N SER A 26 -15.72 3.18 25.58
CA SER A 26 -16.89 4.04 25.69
C SER A 26 -17.12 4.63 24.31
N ALA A 27 -18.34 5.02 23.96
CA ALA A 27 -18.60 5.65 22.66
C ALA A 27 -17.62 6.82 22.36
N GLY A 28 -17.05 7.45 23.40
CA GLY A 28 -15.99 8.46 23.27
C GLY A 28 -14.60 7.91 22.92
N GLU A 29 -14.26 6.70 23.33
CA GLU A 29 -13.00 6.03 22.99
C GLU A 29 -13.04 5.44 21.59
N LEU A 30 -14.18 4.87 21.18
CA LEU A 30 -14.41 4.46 19.78
C LEU A 30 -14.31 5.67 18.84
N LYS A 31 -14.97 6.78 19.20
CA LYS A 31 -14.84 8.06 18.47
C LYS A 31 -13.41 8.58 18.47
N ARG A 32 -12.64 8.41 19.55
CA ARG A 32 -11.23 8.85 19.61
C ARG A 32 -10.33 7.98 18.75
N VAL A 33 -10.55 6.66 18.70
CA VAL A 33 -9.78 5.75 17.84
C VAL A 33 -10.17 5.96 16.38
N GLU A 34 -11.46 6.20 16.09
CA GLU A 34 -11.96 6.62 14.77
C GLU A 34 -11.38 7.98 14.36
N SER A 35 -11.36 8.96 15.27
CA SER A 35 -10.78 10.29 15.03
C SER A 35 -9.27 10.20 14.81
N ALA A 36 -8.57 9.36 15.56
CA ALA A 36 -7.14 9.12 15.39
C ALA A 36 -6.83 8.30 14.12
N ALA A 37 -7.73 7.40 13.71
CA ALA A 37 -7.63 6.69 12.44
C ALA A 37 -7.91 7.62 11.25
N LEU A 38 -8.90 8.51 11.38
CA LEU A 38 -9.20 9.58 10.44
C LEU A 38 -8.07 10.62 10.39
N GLU A 39 -7.45 10.96 11.52
CA GLU A 39 -6.26 11.82 11.57
C GLU A 39 -5.06 11.15 10.91
N ARG A 40 -4.87 9.84 11.11
CA ARG A 40 -3.81 9.10 10.39
C ARG A 40 -4.08 9.02 8.89
N TYR A 41 -5.35 8.88 8.50
CA TYR A 41 -5.77 8.98 7.10
C TYR A 41 -5.53 10.39 6.54
N ALA A 42 -5.85 11.43 7.33
CA ALA A 42 -5.67 12.84 7.02
C ALA A 42 -4.18 13.26 6.99
N MET A 43 -3.34 12.63 7.80
CA MET A 43 -1.91 12.92 7.87
C MET A 43 -1.13 12.22 6.75
N HIS A 44 -1.61 11.08 6.26
CA HIS A 44 -1.16 10.52 4.97
C HIS A 44 -1.60 11.36 3.77
N SER A 45 -2.42 12.38 4.03
CA SER A 45 -2.94 13.35 3.05
C SER A 45 -2.58 14.79 3.42
N GLY A 46 -1.41 15.02 4.04
CA GLY A 46 -1.05 16.34 4.54
C GLY A 46 0.43 16.66 4.50
N VAL A 47 0.94 17.03 3.32
CA VAL A 47 1.91 18.12 3.21
C VAL A 47 1.36 19.09 2.15
N ASP A 48 0.75 20.16 2.67
CA ASP A 48 0.54 21.48 2.05
C ASP A 48 -0.04 21.57 0.62
N GLY A 49 -1.37 21.66 0.54
CA GLY A 49 -2.07 22.18 -0.64
C GLY A 49 -3.36 21.42 -0.92
N GLY A 50 -4.49 22.12 -0.90
CA GLY A 50 -5.81 21.53 -1.14
C GLY A 50 -5.94 20.83 -2.51
N MET A 51 -7.04 20.08 -2.62
CA MET A 51 -7.52 19.39 -3.83
C MET A 51 -6.91 18.00 -4.10
N TRP A 52 -7.48 16.98 -3.44
CA TRP A 52 -7.33 15.56 -3.83
C TRP A 52 -7.97 15.22 -5.19
N THR A 53 -8.47 16.23 -5.90
CA THR A 53 -8.91 16.15 -7.28
C THR A 53 -7.90 16.88 -8.14
N HIS A 54 -6.73 16.29 -8.38
CA HIS A 54 -5.96 16.72 -9.55
C HIS A 54 -6.83 16.39 -10.77
N TYR A 55 -7.40 17.44 -11.38
CA TYR A 55 -8.03 17.33 -12.68
C TYR A 55 -6.98 16.77 -13.63
N VAL A 56 -7.12 15.49 -13.98
CA VAL A 56 -6.32 14.89 -15.04
C VAL A 56 -7.09 15.16 -16.33
N PRO A 57 -6.55 15.95 -17.27
CA PRO A 57 -7.16 16.11 -18.57
C PRO A 57 -7.48 14.73 -19.16
N LYS A 58 -8.66 14.57 -19.75
CA LYS A 58 -9.12 13.26 -20.25
C LYS A 58 -8.24 12.69 -21.38
N ASP A 59 -7.31 13.49 -21.88
CA ASP A 59 -6.38 13.18 -22.96
C ASP A 59 -4.90 13.11 -22.49
N VAL A 60 -4.62 13.00 -21.18
CA VAL A 60 -3.23 12.81 -20.72
C VAL A 60 -2.80 11.38 -21.00
N ASN A 61 -1.88 11.23 -21.96
CA ASN A 61 -1.07 10.02 -22.09
C ASN A 61 -0.01 10.05 -20.99
N GLY A 62 -0.24 9.27 -19.94
CA GLY A 62 0.75 9.06 -18.90
C GLY A 62 1.97 8.31 -19.42
N GLU A 63 3.05 8.40 -18.66
CA GLU A 63 4.25 7.58 -18.85
C GLU A 63 3.89 6.10 -18.99
N PHE A 64 4.76 5.38 -19.71
CA PHE A 64 4.58 3.96 -19.99
C PHE A 64 3.24 3.64 -20.67
N ASP A 65 2.76 4.48 -21.59
CA ASP A 65 1.46 4.28 -22.27
C ASP A 65 0.33 4.12 -21.23
N SER A 66 0.32 4.96 -20.20
CA SER A 66 -0.68 4.95 -19.11
C SER A 66 -0.86 3.60 -18.39
N TYR A 67 0.16 2.73 -18.37
CA TYR A 67 0.14 1.52 -17.56
C TYR A 67 0.59 1.82 -16.12
N ASP A 68 -0.04 1.15 -15.16
CA ASP A 68 0.27 1.30 -13.73
C ASP A 68 1.75 0.92 -13.45
N PRO A 69 2.60 1.85 -12.97
CA PRO A 69 3.99 1.57 -12.66
C PRO A 69 4.19 0.41 -11.67
N ILE A 70 3.32 0.27 -10.66
CA ILE A 70 3.40 -0.85 -9.70
C ILE A 70 2.98 -2.15 -10.38
N GLY A 71 1.95 -2.11 -11.22
CA GLY A 71 1.57 -3.23 -12.07
C GLY A 71 2.73 -3.70 -12.94
N LEU A 72 3.42 -2.76 -13.59
CA LEU A 72 4.60 -3.05 -14.42
C LEU A 72 5.71 -3.71 -13.62
N ILE A 73 6.05 -3.19 -12.43
CA ILE A 73 7.04 -3.78 -11.54
C ILE A 73 6.66 -5.21 -11.13
N ALA A 74 5.36 -5.46 -10.93
CA ALA A 74 4.82 -6.78 -10.64
C ALA A 74 4.75 -7.71 -11.88
N GLY A 75 5.17 -7.24 -13.06
CA GLY A 75 5.18 -8.00 -14.31
C GLY A 75 3.83 -8.03 -15.04
N SER A 76 2.92 -7.11 -14.72
CA SER A 76 1.57 -7.04 -15.28
C SER A 76 1.31 -5.74 -16.05
N LEU A 77 0.64 -5.86 -17.19
CA LEU A 77 0.19 -4.72 -18.00
C LEU A 77 -1.21 -4.30 -17.55
N ILE A 78 -1.29 -3.49 -16.50
CA ILE A 78 -2.56 -2.95 -16.00
C ILE A 78 -2.76 -1.54 -16.57
N LYS A 79 -3.66 -1.40 -17.54
CA LYS A 79 -3.97 -0.10 -18.15
C LYS A 79 -4.74 0.76 -17.14
N ALA A 80 -4.24 1.94 -16.84
CA ALA A 80 -4.90 2.91 -15.99
C ALA A 80 -5.68 3.93 -16.85
N ASP A 81 -6.80 4.41 -16.33
CA ASP A 81 -7.59 5.49 -16.93
C ASP A 81 -7.07 6.89 -16.55
N CYS A 82 -5.93 6.95 -15.84
CA CYS A 82 -5.29 8.15 -15.32
C CYS A 82 -6.17 8.98 -14.37
N SER A 83 -7.26 8.43 -13.83
CA SER A 83 -8.07 9.10 -12.79
C SER A 83 -7.29 9.34 -11.50
N ILE A 84 -6.30 8.48 -11.23
CA ILE A 84 -5.33 8.58 -10.16
C ILE A 84 -3.96 8.79 -10.81
N SER A 85 -3.32 9.92 -10.54
CA SER A 85 -2.03 10.25 -11.13
C SER A 85 -1.07 10.86 -10.11
N TRP A 86 0.22 10.74 -10.41
CA TRP A 86 1.29 11.43 -9.71
C TRP A 86 2.21 12.09 -10.73
N GLN A 87 2.57 13.33 -10.48
CA GLN A 87 3.49 14.08 -11.33
C GLN A 87 4.82 14.25 -10.60
N ASP A 88 5.93 14.06 -11.31
CA ASP A 88 7.25 14.36 -10.77
C ASP A 88 7.67 15.83 -10.99
N ASP A 89 8.78 16.21 -10.38
CA ASP A 89 9.33 17.57 -10.50
C ASP A 89 9.72 17.96 -11.94
N ALA A 90 9.87 16.98 -12.84
CA ALA A 90 10.16 17.20 -14.26
C ALA A 90 8.88 17.32 -15.11
N GLY A 91 7.70 17.22 -14.49
CA GLY A 91 6.40 17.31 -15.15
C GLY A 91 5.90 16.01 -15.76
N ARG A 92 6.60 14.88 -15.58
CA ARG A 92 6.16 13.57 -16.07
C ARG A 92 5.01 13.04 -15.23
N VAL A 93 3.97 12.55 -15.90
CA VAL A 93 2.74 12.06 -15.27
C VAL A 93 2.72 10.54 -15.27
N TYR A 94 2.53 9.94 -14.10
CA TYR A 94 2.38 8.51 -13.90
C TYR A 94 0.94 8.20 -13.51
N CYS A 95 0.31 7.26 -14.20
CA CYS A 95 -1.09 6.88 -13.98
C CYS A 95 -1.19 5.60 -13.18
N PHE A 96 -2.15 5.51 -12.26
CA PHE A 96 -2.31 4.36 -11.37
C PHE A 96 -3.70 3.76 -11.50
N ALA A 97 -3.80 2.43 -11.47
CA ALA A 97 -5.08 1.74 -11.52
C ALA A 97 -5.81 1.75 -10.16
N SER A 98 -5.09 2.05 -9.08
CA SER A 98 -5.64 2.07 -7.72
C SER A 98 -4.88 3.05 -6.82
N ASN A 99 -5.55 3.53 -5.76
CA ASN A 99 -4.91 4.39 -4.78
C ASN A 99 -3.81 3.66 -3.99
N SER A 100 -3.96 2.33 -3.78
CA SER A 100 -2.91 1.52 -3.16
C SER A 100 -1.64 1.46 -4.01
N SER A 101 -1.76 1.38 -5.33
CA SER A 101 -0.59 1.45 -6.23
C SER A 101 0.14 2.79 -6.07
N LEU A 102 -0.61 3.89 -6.00
CA LEU A 102 -0.04 5.23 -5.79
C LEU A 102 0.72 5.31 -4.45
N VAL A 103 0.12 4.87 -3.35
CA VAL A 103 0.75 4.92 -2.02
C VAL A 103 2.06 4.11 -2.01
N HIS A 104 2.05 2.88 -2.53
CA HIS A 104 3.27 2.08 -2.63
C HIS A 104 4.33 2.69 -3.56
N PHE A 105 3.88 3.35 -4.63
CA PHE A 105 4.78 4.05 -5.53
C PHE A 105 5.49 5.21 -4.83
N GLN A 106 4.76 5.99 -4.03
CA GLN A 106 5.25 7.16 -3.31
C GLN A 106 6.20 6.84 -2.15
N GLU A 107 6.27 5.60 -1.66
CA GLU A 107 7.28 5.20 -0.68
C GLU A 107 8.71 5.41 -1.22
N TRP A 108 8.92 5.09 -2.51
CA TRP A 108 10.23 5.17 -3.17
C TRP A 108 10.09 5.60 -4.65
N PRO A 109 9.62 6.82 -4.94
CA PRO A 109 9.15 7.21 -6.27
C PRO A 109 10.25 7.07 -7.32
N ARG A 110 11.45 7.58 -7.03
CA ARG A 110 12.59 7.46 -7.97
C ARG A 110 12.95 6.00 -8.27
N THR A 111 13.05 5.17 -7.23
CA THR A 111 13.36 3.74 -7.39
C THR A 111 12.27 3.00 -8.15
N ASN A 112 11.01 3.33 -7.90
CA ASN A 112 9.87 2.71 -8.56
C ASN A 112 9.77 3.14 -10.03
N VAL A 113 10.06 4.41 -10.38
CA VAL A 113 10.20 4.85 -11.78
C VAL A 113 11.28 4.04 -12.51
N GLU A 114 12.45 3.87 -11.90
CA GLU A 114 13.55 3.09 -12.49
C GLU A 114 13.16 1.64 -12.76
N LYS A 115 12.49 1.00 -11.79
CA LYS A 115 12.02 -0.39 -11.92
C LYS A 115 10.91 -0.51 -12.95
N ALA A 116 9.93 0.40 -12.93
CA ALA A 116 8.82 0.42 -13.88
C ALA A 116 9.31 0.60 -15.32
N ARG A 117 10.29 1.48 -15.58
CA ARG A 117 10.91 1.61 -16.90
C ARG A 117 11.55 0.31 -17.38
N LYS A 118 12.32 -0.36 -16.52
CA LYS A 118 12.96 -1.63 -16.89
C LYS A 118 11.91 -2.68 -17.24
N ALA A 119 10.88 -2.81 -16.40
CA ALA A 119 9.77 -3.72 -16.64
C ALA A 119 9.01 -3.38 -17.92
N TRP A 120 8.78 -2.09 -18.20
CA TRP A 120 8.13 -1.64 -19.42
C TRP A 120 8.86 -2.06 -20.68
N ILE A 121 10.19 -1.90 -20.72
CA ILE A 121 11.01 -2.33 -21.86
C ILE A 121 10.81 -3.84 -22.09
N THR A 122 10.97 -4.66 -21.05
CA THR A 122 10.80 -6.12 -21.15
C THR A 122 9.39 -6.53 -21.58
N LEU A 123 8.35 -5.93 -21.00
CA LEU A 123 6.95 -6.29 -21.29
C LEU A 123 6.49 -5.76 -22.66
N SER A 124 7.00 -4.62 -23.10
CA SER A 124 6.68 -4.04 -24.41
C SER A 124 7.35 -4.81 -25.56
N GLU A 125 8.56 -5.34 -25.35
CA GLU A 125 9.24 -6.22 -26.31
C GLU A 125 8.45 -7.51 -26.53
N ASN A 126 7.97 -8.13 -25.45
CA ASN A 126 7.13 -9.32 -25.52
C ASN A 126 5.75 -9.08 -26.16
N ARG A 127 5.36 -7.81 -26.32
CA ARG A 127 4.11 -7.42 -26.99
C ARG A 127 4.23 -7.33 -28.52
N ARG A 128 5.45 -7.36 -29.08
CA ARG A 128 5.59 -7.33 -30.54
C ARG A 128 5.03 -8.62 -31.14
N PRO A 129 4.11 -8.55 -32.12
CA PRO A 129 3.71 -9.74 -32.86
C PRO A 129 4.96 -10.36 -33.50
N GLN A 130 5.22 -11.63 -33.22
CA GLN A 130 6.24 -12.41 -33.92
C GLN A 130 5.78 -12.50 -35.38
N SER A 131 6.39 -11.68 -36.24
CA SER A 131 6.16 -11.65 -37.69
C SER A 131 6.79 -12.85 -38.36
#